data_AF-A0A672RWI0-F1
#
_entry.id   AF-A0A672RWI0-F1
#
_cell.length_a   1.000
_cell.length_b   1.000
_cell.length_c   1.000
_cell.angle_alpha   90.00
_cell.angle_beta   90.00
_cell.angle_gamma   90.00
#
_symmetry.space_group_name_H-M   'P 1'
#
loop_
_entity.id
_entity.type
_entity.pdbx_description
1 polymer ?
#
loop_
_entity_poly.entity_id
_entity_poly.type
_entity_poly.pdbx_seq_one_letter_code
_entity_poly.pdbx_strand_id
1 'polypeptide(L)'
;MTAEDSASHHDAIPEGVAGAPNEAALMALMEQSGYGMVQENGQRKYGPPPGWQGPSPPRGCEIFVGKIPRDVYEDELVPVFETVGRIYEMRLMMDFDGKNRGYAFVMFTQKHEAKRAVRELNNFEIRPGRLLGVCSSVDNCRLFIGGIPKTKKREEILEEVSKVTEGVLDVIVYASAADKMKNRGFAFVEYESHRAAAMARRKLMPGRIQLWGHQIAVDWAEPEIDVDEDVMETVKILYVRNLMIETSEDILRQTFGQFNPGCVERVKKIRDYAFVHFASREDAVVAMDNLNGTEIEGSRIEVTLAKPVDKEQYTRYQKASKATAAPTTTDNTQQSYVYQCDPYTLTYYGYPYNTLIGPNREYFIKGWKPLFFSLLSQIRLNSGGNVILD
;
A
#
# COMPACT_ATOMS: atom_id res chain seq x y z
N MET A 1 -1.22 59.11 -32.46
CA MET A 1 -2.13 58.84 -31.33
C MET A 1 -3.03 57.70 -31.75
N THR A 2 -2.61 56.47 -31.46
CA THR A 2 -3.42 55.27 -31.61
C THR A 2 -3.47 54.64 -30.23
N ALA A 3 -4.68 54.60 -29.67
CA ALA A 3 -4.95 54.09 -28.34
C ALA A 3 -4.61 52.60 -28.26
N GLU A 4 -3.96 52.22 -27.17
CA GLU A 4 -3.68 50.85 -26.79
C GLU A 4 -4.98 50.18 -26.33
N ASP A 5 -5.42 49.15 -27.05
CA ASP A 5 -6.44 48.20 -26.58
C ASP A 5 -5.75 47.21 -25.63
N SER A 6 -5.82 47.48 -24.32
CA SER A 6 -5.52 46.51 -23.28
C SER A 6 -6.68 45.53 -23.14
N ALA A 7 -6.64 44.44 -23.91
CA ALA A 7 -7.55 43.32 -23.73
C ALA A 7 -7.25 42.61 -22.41
N SER A 8 -8.18 42.73 -21.46
CA SER A 8 -8.20 42.00 -20.20
C SER A 8 -8.32 40.50 -20.47
N HIS A 9 -7.28 39.73 -20.12
CA HIS A 9 -7.38 38.29 -19.94
C HIS A 9 -8.35 38.02 -18.79
N HIS A 10 -9.60 37.69 -19.10
CA HIS A 10 -10.47 37.01 -18.16
C HIS A 10 -9.95 35.57 -18.01
N ASP A 11 -9.11 35.33 -17.00
CA ASP A 11 -8.76 33.98 -16.59
C ASP A 11 -10.04 33.26 -16.14
N ALA A 12 -10.44 32.25 -16.91
CA ALA A 12 -11.54 31.38 -16.55
C ALA A 12 -11.12 30.58 -15.30
N ILE A 13 -11.93 30.69 -14.23
CA ILE A 13 -11.68 29.96 -12.98
C ILE A 13 -11.64 28.45 -13.29
N PRO A 14 -10.62 27.72 -12.84
CA PRO A 14 -10.48 26.29 -13.11
C PRO A 14 -11.69 25.48 -12.66
N GLU A 15 -12.06 24.49 -13.48
CA GLU A 15 -13.17 23.56 -13.21
C GLU A 15 -12.88 22.77 -11.90
N GLY A 16 -13.72 22.98 -10.88
CA GLY A 16 -13.55 22.41 -9.54
C GLY A 16 -13.12 23.40 -8.43
N VAL A 17 -12.65 24.58 -8.82
CA VAL A 17 -12.42 25.71 -7.90
C VAL A 17 -13.64 26.63 -7.91
N ALA A 18 -14.21 26.86 -9.10
CA ALA A 18 -15.44 27.63 -9.27
C ALA A 18 -16.62 26.99 -8.52
N GLY A 19 -17.27 27.76 -7.65
CA GLY A 19 -18.42 27.33 -6.84
C GLY A 19 -18.06 26.59 -5.55
N ALA A 20 -16.78 26.45 -5.21
CA ALA A 20 -16.36 25.91 -3.92
C ALA A 20 -16.65 26.92 -2.79
N PRO A 21 -16.99 26.47 -1.56
CA PRO A 21 -17.27 27.37 -0.45
C PRO A 21 -16.09 28.26 -0.05
N ASN A 22 -14.86 27.86 -0.41
CA ASN A 22 -13.60 28.53 -0.16
C ASN A 22 -12.91 29.01 -1.47
N GLU A 23 -13.67 29.25 -2.55
CA GLU A 23 -13.17 29.62 -3.87
C GLU A 23 -12.12 30.75 -3.83
N ALA A 24 -12.37 31.85 -3.11
CA ALA A 24 -11.43 32.97 -3.02
C ALA A 24 -10.09 32.58 -2.38
N ALA A 25 -10.11 31.73 -1.36
CA ALA A 25 -8.90 31.25 -0.69
C ALA A 25 -8.11 30.28 -1.59
N LEU A 26 -8.82 29.42 -2.34
CA LEU A 26 -8.21 28.52 -3.31
C LEU A 26 -7.57 29.29 -4.48
N MET A 27 -8.23 30.33 -4.99
CA MET A 27 -7.65 31.18 -6.03
C MET A 27 -6.40 31.92 -5.51
N ALA A 28 -6.45 32.46 -4.29
CA ALA A 28 -5.28 33.11 -3.69
C ALA A 28 -4.10 32.13 -3.52
N LEU A 29 -4.38 30.89 -3.10
CA LEU A 29 -3.35 29.84 -3.00
C LEU A 29 -2.73 29.54 -4.38
N MET A 30 -3.56 29.42 -5.43
CA MET A 30 -3.07 29.16 -6.78
C MET A 30 -2.22 30.31 -7.33
N GLU A 31 -2.65 31.55 -7.12
CA GLU A 31 -1.91 32.74 -7.52
C GLU A 31 -0.57 32.85 -6.79
N GLN A 32 -0.57 32.61 -5.47
CA GLN A 32 0.63 32.68 -4.64
C GLN A 32 1.65 31.57 -4.97
N SER A 33 1.18 30.33 -5.17
CA SER A 33 2.05 29.18 -5.40
C SER A 33 2.44 28.99 -6.87
N GLY A 34 1.60 29.47 -7.80
CA GLY A 34 1.68 29.15 -9.22
C GLY A 34 1.29 27.71 -9.57
N TYR A 35 0.71 26.96 -8.62
CA TYR A 35 0.26 25.58 -8.84
C TYR A 35 -1.14 25.55 -9.48
N GLY A 36 -1.34 24.60 -10.39
CA GLY A 36 -2.67 24.31 -10.93
C GLY A 36 -3.54 23.55 -9.93
N MET A 37 -4.86 23.74 -10.04
CA MET A 37 -5.85 22.95 -9.31
C MET A 37 -6.93 22.44 -10.25
N VAL A 38 -7.21 21.14 -10.20
CA VAL A 38 -8.19 20.47 -11.08
C VAL A 38 -9.02 19.47 -10.29
N GLN A 39 -10.35 19.47 -10.46
CA GLN A 39 -11.22 18.47 -9.87
C GLN A 39 -11.68 17.43 -10.90
N GLU A 40 -11.38 16.15 -10.64
CA GLU A 40 -11.75 15.02 -11.50
C GLU A 40 -12.23 13.85 -10.67
N ASN A 41 -13.40 13.28 -11.01
CA ASN A 41 -13.93 12.05 -10.41
C ASN A 41 -13.97 12.09 -8.86
N GLY A 42 -14.36 13.22 -8.28
CA GLY A 42 -14.40 13.40 -6.82
C GLY A 42 -13.03 13.52 -6.14
N GLN A 43 -11.99 13.89 -6.89
CA GLN A 43 -10.66 14.23 -6.34
C GLN A 43 -10.31 15.63 -6.82
N ARG A 44 -9.98 16.53 -5.89
CA ARG A 44 -9.39 17.82 -6.22
C ARG A 44 -7.88 17.73 -6.04
N LYS A 45 -7.16 18.00 -7.12
CA LYS A 45 -5.71 17.83 -7.21
C LYS A 45 -5.04 19.19 -7.26
N TYR A 46 -4.07 19.41 -6.39
CA TYR A 46 -3.17 20.57 -6.36
C TYR A 46 -1.78 20.11 -6.80
N GLY A 47 -1.20 20.76 -7.82
CA GLY A 47 0.06 20.34 -8.47
C GLY A 47 -0.16 19.71 -9.85
N PRO A 48 0.92 19.25 -10.55
CA PRO A 48 2.33 19.24 -10.16
C PRO A 48 2.97 20.64 -10.02
N PRO A 49 4.21 20.75 -9.52
CA PRO A 49 4.88 22.04 -9.39
C PRO A 49 5.06 22.73 -10.76
N PRO A 50 4.93 24.07 -10.83
CA PRO A 50 5.09 24.80 -12.08
C PRO A 50 6.48 24.57 -12.67
N GLY A 51 6.54 24.22 -13.96
CA GLY A 51 7.77 23.95 -14.68
C GLY A 51 8.45 22.61 -14.37
N TRP A 52 7.80 21.67 -13.69
CA TRP A 52 8.35 20.33 -13.48
C TRP A 52 8.49 19.55 -14.79
N GLN A 53 9.73 19.16 -15.15
CA GLN A 53 10.05 18.43 -16.39
C GLN A 53 10.54 16.98 -16.12
N GLY A 54 10.39 16.49 -14.90
CA GLY A 54 10.79 15.13 -14.51
C GLY A 54 9.62 14.13 -14.45
N PRO A 55 9.90 12.83 -14.26
CA PRO A 55 8.87 11.86 -13.92
C PRO A 55 8.22 12.21 -12.57
N SER A 56 7.06 11.60 -12.29
CA SER A 56 6.44 11.67 -10.96
C SER A 56 7.38 11.08 -9.89
N PRO A 57 7.34 11.57 -8.64
CA PRO A 57 8.13 11.03 -7.55
C PRO A 57 7.94 9.51 -7.39
N PRO A 58 9.00 8.78 -7.00
CA PRO A 58 8.92 7.34 -6.83
C PRO A 58 8.07 6.94 -5.62
N ARG A 59 7.76 5.64 -5.50
CA ARG A 59 7.04 5.06 -4.35
C ARG A 59 7.66 5.47 -3.01
N GLY A 60 6.80 5.68 -2.03
CA GLY A 60 7.19 6.12 -0.68
C GLY A 60 7.38 7.63 -0.53
N CYS A 61 7.14 8.42 -1.58
CA CYS A 61 7.05 9.88 -1.47
C CYS A 61 5.63 10.36 -1.12
N GLU A 62 4.65 9.47 -1.02
CA GLU A 62 3.26 9.80 -0.68
C GLU A 62 2.94 9.48 0.77
N ILE A 63 2.18 10.38 1.42
CA ILE A 63 1.56 10.17 2.72
C ILE A 63 0.04 10.15 2.58
N PHE A 64 -0.61 9.38 3.47
CA PHE A 64 -2.03 9.46 3.70
C PHE A 64 -2.31 10.40 4.88
N VAL A 65 -3.24 11.33 4.67
CA VAL A 65 -3.70 12.29 5.68
C VAL A 65 -5.17 12.00 5.95
N GLY A 66 -5.50 11.58 7.16
CA GLY A 66 -6.86 11.32 7.61
C GLY A 66 -7.27 12.23 8.76
N LYS A 67 -8.51 12.06 9.23
CA LYS A 67 -9.13 12.86 10.28
C LYS A 67 -9.21 14.35 9.93
N ILE A 68 -9.24 14.67 8.64
CA ILE A 68 -9.39 16.03 8.15
C ILE A 68 -10.82 16.49 8.48
N PRO A 69 -11.03 17.64 9.15
CA PRO A 69 -12.36 18.21 9.31
C PRO A 69 -13.03 18.46 7.96
N ARG A 70 -14.36 18.28 7.89
CA ARG A 70 -15.14 18.32 6.62
C ARG A 70 -15.14 19.67 5.91
N ASP A 71 -14.67 20.69 6.60
CA ASP A 71 -14.62 22.11 6.24
C ASP A 71 -13.17 22.65 6.22
N VAL A 72 -12.18 21.76 6.26
CA VAL A 72 -10.76 22.08 6.06
C VAL A 72 -10.37 21.63 4.65
N TYR A 73 -9.72 22.51 3.90
CA TYR A 73 -9.40 22.30 2.50
C TYR A 73 -7.93 22.64 2.22
N GLU A 74 -7.54 22.64 0.94
CA GLU A 74 -6.17 22.81 0.48
C GLU A 74 -5.55 24.13 0.93
N ASP A 75 -6.32 25.21 1.06
CA ASP A 75 -5.84 26.51 1.57
C ASP A 75 -5.30 26.44 3.00
N GLU A 76 -5.83 25.54 3.84
CA GLU A 76 -5.30 25.30 5.19
C GLU A 76 -4.30 24.14 5.24
N LEU A 77 -4.49 23.11 4.41
CA LEU A 77 -3.63 21.92 4.43
C LEU A 77 -2.28 22.16 3.75
N VAL A 78 -2.26 22.79 2.57
CA VAL A 78 -1.04 23.01 1.78
C VAL A 78 0.02 23.76 2.60
N PRO A 79 -0.26 24.90 3.26
CA PRO A 79 0.74 25.60 4.05
C PRO A 79 1.36 24.73 5.17
N VAL A 80 0.58 23.84 5.78
CA VAL A 80 1.07 22.93 6.83
C VAL A 80 2.04 21.90 6.25
N PHE A 81 1.68 21.25 5.15
CA PHE A 81 2.55 20.23 4.55
C PHE A 81 3.78 20.83 3.84
N GLU A 82 3.68 22.07 3.33
CA GLU A 82 4.81 22.82 2.78
C GLU A 82 5.89 23.14 3.83
N THR A 83 5.54 23.22 5.13
CA THR A 83 6.56 23.37 6.19
C THR A 83 7.55 22.20 6.22
N VAL A 84 7.11 21.02 5.77
CA VAL A 84 7.95 19.83 5.74
C VAL A 84 8.72 19.73 4.45
N GLY A 85 8.14 20.02 3.30
CA GLY A 85 8.84 19.82 2.03
C GLY A 85 8.03 20.26 0.83
N ARG A 86 8.66 20.22 -0.35
CA ARG A 86 7.98 20.66 -1.56
C ARG A 86 6.93 19.63 -1.96
N ILE A 87 5.66 20.06 -1.99
CA ILE A 87 4.56 19.23 -2.45
C ILE A 87 4.69 19.06 -3.96
N TYR A 88 4.71 17.81 -4.40
CA TYR A 88 4.56 17.46 -5.80
C TYR A 88 3.07 17.47 -6.17
N GLU A 89 2.24 16.74 -5.44
CA GLU A 89 0.79 16.68 -5.67
C GLU A 89 0.05 16.51 -4.35
N MET A 90 -1.03 17.26 -4.12
CA MET A 90 -2.00 16.97 -3.06
C MET A 90 -3.34 16.59 -3.68
N ARG A 91 -3.91 15.47 -3.27
CA ARG A 91 -5.22 14.98 -3.73
C ARG A 91 -6.20 14.95 -2.56
N LEU A 92 -7.08 15.95 -2.50
CA LEU A 92 -8.17 15.99 -1.53
C LEU A 92 -9.38 15.24 -2.09
N MET A 93 -9.89 14.28 -1.32
CA MET A 93 -11.04 13.50 -1.75
C MET A 93 -12.32 14.28 -1.44
N MET A 94 -13.12 14.54 -2.47
CA MET A 94 -14.31 15.39 -2.41
C MET A 94 -15.57 14.54 -2.57
N ASP A 95 -16.63 14.94 -1.90
CA ASP A 95 -17.96 14.37 -2.05
C ASP A 95 -18.79 15.20 -3.05
N PHE A 96 -19.92 14.66 -3.49
CA PHE A 96 -20.80 15.34 -4.46
C PHE A 96 -21.47 16.60 -3.87
N ASP A 97 -21.52 16.73 -2.54
CA ASP A 97 -22.06 17.89 -1.83
C ASP A 97 -21.04 19.04 -1.69
N GLY A 98 -19.83 18.90 -2.24
CA GLY A 98 -18.76 19.89 -2.18
C GLY A 98 -17.93 19.88 -0.89
N LYS A 99 -18.23 18.99 0.07
CA LYS A 99 -17.39 18.79 1.25
C LYS A 99 -16.28 17.80 0.96
N ASN A 100 -15.18 17.90 1.71
CA ASN A 100 -14.16 16.86 1.64
C ASN A 100 -14.67 15.56 2.31
N ARG A 101 -14.02 14.43 2.02
CA ARG A 101 -14.33 13.10 2.56
C ARG A 101 -13.56 12.77 3.85
N GLY A 102 -12.84 13.75 4.41
CA GLY A 102 -12.08 13.64 5.64
C GLY A 102 -10.68 13.03 5.49
N TYR A 103 -10.20 12.88 4.25
CA TYR A 103 -8.86 12.39 3.98
C TYR A 103 -8.30 12.92 2.65
N ALA A 104 -6.98 12.95 2.56
CA ALA A 104 -6.21 13.39 1.41
C ALA A 104 -4.96 12.52 1.24
N PHE A 105 -4.35 12.60 0.06
CA PHE A 105 -3.03 12.08 -0.22
C PHE A 105 -2.10 13.25 -0.53
N VAL A 106 -0.89 13.24 0.03
CA VAL A 106 0.12 14.27 -0.25
C VAL A 106 1.38 13.57 -0.73
N MET A 107 1.72 13.80 -1.99
CA MET A 107 2.95 13.36 -2.63
C MET A 107 3.97 14.48 -2.52
N PHE A 108 5.11 14.19 -1.89
CA PHE A 108 6.27 15.08 -1.85
C PHE A 108 7.20 14.82 -3.03
N THR A 109 8.10 15.77 -3.30
CA THR A 109 9.13 15.57 -4.33
C THR A 109 10.17 14.52 -3.95
N GLN A 110 10.41 14.31 -2.65
CA GLN A 110 11.44 13.40 -2.15
C GLN A 110 10.91 12.47 -1.04
N LYS A 111 11.42 11.23 -1.02
CA LYS A 111 11.01 10.18 -0.06
C LYS A 111 11.26 10.59 1.40
N HIS A 112 12.35 11.28 1.67
CA HIS A 112 12.69 11.70 3.03
C HIS A 112 11.73 12.78 3.58
N GLU A 113 11.13 13.61 2.71
CA GLU A 113 10.13 14.62 3.09
C GLU A 113 8.84 13.95 3.55
N ALA A 114 8.39 12.92 2.83
CA ALA A 114 7.23 12.12 3.22
C ALA A 114 7.41 11.47 4.61
N LYS A 115 8.58 10.88 4.86
CA LYS A 115 8.91 10.31 6.18
C LYS A 115 8.92 11.36 7.29
N ARG A 116 9.51 12.53 7.00
CA ARG A 116 9.53 13.65 7.95
C ARG A 116 8.10 14.12 8.25
N ALA A 117 7.23 14.19 7.25
CA ALA A 117 5.82 14.57 7.43
C ALA A 117 5.07 13.60 8.35
N VAL A 118 5.30 12.29 8.21
CA VAL A 118 4.71 11.30 9.12
C VAL A 118 5.18 11.50 10.57
N ARG A 119 6.46 11.82 10.78
CA ARG A 119 7.00 12.02 12.13
C ARG A 119 6.55 13.33 12.77
N GLU A 120 6.51 14.40 12.00
CA GLU A 120 6.29 15.76 12.52
C GLU A 120 4.82 16.18 12.49
N LEU A 121 4.04 15.75 11.50
CA LEU A 121 2.66 16.21 11.29
C LEU A 121 1.59 15.21 11.73
N ASN A 122 1.98 14.00 12.17
CA ASN A 122 1.02 13.10 12.77
C ASN A 122 0.59 13.61 14.16
N ASN A 123 -0.72 13.71 14.37
CA ASN A 123 -1.35 14.41 15.50
C ASN A 123 -1.10 15.93 15.50
N PHE A 124 -0.80 16.53 14.35
CA PHE A 124 -0.77 17.98 14.22
C PHE A 124 -2.16 18.58 14.44
N GLU A 125 -2.27 19.60 15.28
CA GLU A 125 -3.52 20.28 15.58
C GLU A 125 -3.81 21.36 14.53
N ILE A 126 -4.59 20.99 13.50
CA ILE A 126 -4.95 21.93 12.42
C ILE A 126 -5.90 23.02 12.91
N ARG A 127 -6.77 22.67 13.86
CA ARG A 127 -7.73 23.57 14.53
C ARG A 127 -7.92 23.10 15.96
N PRO A 128 -8.41 23.96 16.88
CA PRO A 128 -8.59 23.59 18.29
C PRO A 128 -9.33 22.26 18.49
N GLY A 129 -8.66 21.29 19.11
CA GLY A 129 -9.16 19.94 19.37
C GLY A 129 -9.26 19.02 18.14
N ARG A 130 -8.71 19.41 16.99
CA ARG A 130 -8.75 18.64 15.73
C ARG A 130 -7.35 18.27 15.28
N LEU A 131 -7.01 17.01 15.53
CA LEU A 131 -5.70 16.44 15.20
C LEU A 131 -5.76 15.70 13.86
N LEU A 132 -4.84 16.03 12.96
CA LEU A 132 -4.60 15.29 11.73
C LEU A 132 -3.99 13.93 12.05
N GLY A 133 -4.38 12.93 11.28
CA GLY A 133 -3.75 11.63 11.31
C GLY A 133 -2.88 11.45 10.09
N VAL A 134 -1.57 11.30 10.24
CA VAL A 134 -0.64 11.18 9.11
C VAL A 134 0.10 9.85 9.18
N CYS A 135 0.07 9.09 8.10
CA CYS A 135 0.84 7.85 7.97
C CYS A 135 1.39 7.71 6.54
N SER A 136 2.40 6.86 6.35
CA SER A 136 2.90 6.54 5.02
C SER A 136 1.77 6.02 4.13
N SER A 137 1.69 6.49 2.88
CA SER A 137 0.72 5.95 1.94
C SER A 137 1.11 4.53 1.55
N VAL A 138 0.11 3.68 1.34
CA VAL A 138 0.32 2.32 0.85
C VAL A 138 -0.23 2.27 -0.57
N ASP A 139 0.69 2.34 -1.53
CA ASP A 139 0.36 2.33 -2.94
C ASP A 139 0.00 0.89 -3.38
N ASN A 140 -1.28 0.52 -3.30
CA ASN A 140 -1.76 -0.78 -3.79
C ASN A 140 -1.68 -0.83 -5.33
N CYS A 141 -0.50 -0.98 -5.92
CA CYS A 141 -0.31 -1.00 -7.37
C CYS A 141 0.06 -2.40 -7.89
N ARG A 142 0.07 -3.40 -7.02
CA ARG A 142 0.45 -4.76 -7.36
C ARG A 142 -0.77 -5.65 -7.30
N LEU A 143 -0.99 -6.43 -8.35
CA LEU A 143 -2.04 -7.45 -8.41
C LEU A 143 -1.43 -8.83 -8.31
N PHE A 144 -2.12 -9.72 -7.61
CA PHE A 144 -1.90 -11.16 -7.68
C PHE A 144 -2.75 -11.71 -8.83
N ILE A 145 -2.13 -12.49 -9.73
CA ILE A 145 -2.81 -13.22 -10.79
C ILE A 145 -2.52 -14.71 -10.63
N GLY A 146 -3.52 -15.49 -10.22
CA GLY A 146 -3.49 -16.95 -10.12
C GLY A 146 -4.16 -17.64 -11.31
N GLY A 147 -3.93 -18.94 -11.45
CA GLY A 147 -4.47 -19.75 -12.56
C GLY A 147 -3.63 -19.70 -13.84
N ILE A 148 -2.38 -19.22 -13.73
CA ILE A 148 -1.45 -19.14 -14.86
C ILE A 148 -0.89 -20.54 -15.15
N PRO A 149 -0.75 -20.96 -16.43
CA PRO A 149 -0.12 -22.21 -16.77
C PRO A 149 1.32 -22.27 -16.25
N LYS A 150 1.69 -23.38 -15.60
CA LYS A 150 2.98 -23.54 -14.91
C LYS A 150 4.21 -23.52 -15.83
N THR A 151 4.02 -23.63 -17.13
CA THR A 151 5.09 -23.61 -18.14
C THR A 151 5.45 -22.21 -18.61
N LYS A 152 4.64 -21.20 -18.31
CA LYS A 152 4.83 -19.82 -18.79
C LYS A 152 5.92 -19.09 -18.03
N LYS A 153 6.75 -18.35 -18.77
CA LYS A 153 7.81 -17.50 -18.21
C LYS A 153 7.32 -16.07 -17.95
N ARG A 154 8.13 -15.31 -17.23
CA ARG A 154 7.89 -13.89 -16.91
C ARG A 154 7.52 -13.09 -18.16
N GLU A 155 8.31 -13.23 -19.22
CA GLU A 155 8.20 -12.42 -20.44
C GLU A 155 6.88 -12.70 -21.16
N GLU A 156 6.48 -13.98 -21.24
CA GLU A 156 5.21 -14.38 -21.84
C GLU A 156 4.01 -13.86 -21.02
N ILE A 157 4.11 -13.88 -19.69
CA ILE A 157 3.05 -13.36 -18.82
C ILE A 157 2.93 -11.85 -18.94
N LEU A 158 4.07 -11.15 -18.98
CA LEU A 158 4.11 -9.70 -19.20
C LEU A 158 3.45 -9.33 -20.52
N GLU A 159 3.81 -10.01 -21.61
CA GLU A 159 3.22 -9.75 -22.93
C GLU A 159 1.70 -9.94 -22.92
N GLU A 160 1.22 -11.05 -22.33
CA GLU A 160 -0.20 -11.39 -22.37
C GLU A 160 -1.05 -10.49 -21.47
N VAL A 161 -0.54 -10.09 -20.30
CA VAL A 161 -1.22 -9.13 -19.42
C VAL A 161 -1.21 -7.72 -20.04
N SER A 162 -0.15 -7.34 -20.75
CA SER A 162 -0.04 -6.04 -21.42
C SER A 162 -0.96 -5.90 -22.63
N LYS A 163 -1.35 -7.02 -23.29
CA LYS A 163 -2.39 -7.00 -24.34
C LYS A 163 -3.77 -6.63 -23.80
N VAL A 164 -4.01 -6.91 -22.52
CA VAL A 164 -5.32 -6.76 -21.90
C VAL A 164 -5.38 -5.53 -21.00
N THR A 165 -4.28 -5.15 -20.36
CA THR A 165 -4.24 -4.07 -19.37
C THR A 165 -3.17 -3.05 -19.72
N GLU A 166 -3.38 -1.81 -19.29
CA GLU A 166 -2.47 -0.70 -19.54
C GLU A 166 -1.67 -0.38 -18.27
N GLY A 167 -0.48 0.23 -18.45
CA GLY A 167 0.35 0.70 -17.33
C GLY A 167 1.07 -0.40 -16.55
N VAL A 168 1.32 -1.56 -17.15
CA VAL A 168 2.12 -2.64 -16.55
C VAL A 168 3.60 -2.24 -16.54
N LEU A 169 4.25 -2.29 -15.37
CA LEU A 169 5.67 -2.00 -15.19
C LEU A 169 6.54 -3.26 -15.13
N ASP A 170 6.14 -4.25 -14.33
CA ASP A 170 6.89 -5.49 -14.16
C ASP A 170 5.97 -6.66 -13.82
N VAL A 171 6.46 -7.88 -14.07
CA VAL A 171 5.84 -9.14 -13.65
C VAL A 171 6.83 -9.96 -12.85
N ILE A 172 6.45 -10.31 -11.63
CA ILE A 172 7.26 -11.13 -10.72
C ILE A 172 6.68 -12.54 -10.71
N VAL A 173 7.49 -13.51 -11.14
CA VAL A 173 7.12 -14.93 -11.20
C VAL A 173 8.06 -15.72 -10.30
N TYR A 174 7.48 -16.57 -9.46
CA TYR A 174 8.24 -17.45 -8.59
C TYR A 174 8.37 -18.83 -9.21
N ALA A 175 9.60 -19.33 -9.29
CA ALA A 175 9.86 -20.71 -9.69
C ALA A 175 9.27 -21.69 -8.67
N SER A 176 8.80 -22.83 -9.16
CA SER A 176 8.35 -23.94 -8.33
C SER A 176 9.54 -24.53 -7.59
N ALA A 177 9.36 -24.76 -6.29
CA ALA A 177 10.38 -25.40 -5.46
C ALA A 177 10.64 -26.86 -5.85
N ALA A 178 9.66 -27.53 -6.47
CA ALA A 178 9.77 -28.92 -6.92
C ALA A 178 10.32 -29.06 -8.34
N ASP A 179 10.21 -28.02 -9.16
CA ASP A 179 10.65 -28.04 -10.56
C ASP A 179 11.00 -26.60 -10.97
N LYS A 180 12.29 -26.30 -11.05
CA LYS A 180 12.78 -24.94 -11.34
C LYS A 180 12.45 -24.47 -12.75
N MET A 181 12.03 -25.36 -13.66
CA MET A 181 11.56 -24.99 -14.99
C MET A 181 10.09 -24.55 -15.01
N LYS A 182 9.35 -24.78 -13.91
CA LYS A 182 7.94 -24.42 -13.80
C LYS A 182 7.75 -23.23 -12.86
N ASN A 183 6.73 -22.41 -13.11
CA ASN A 183 6.25 -21.42 -12.16
C ASN A 183 5.26 -22.04 -11.14
N ARG A 184 4.87 -21.26 -10.12
CA ARG A 184 3.94 -21.70 -9.05
C ARG A 184 2.46 -21.67 -9.41
N GLY A 185 2.10 -21.32 -10.64
CA GLY A 185 0.73 -21.15 -11.11
C GLY A 185 0.15 -19.76 -10.84
N PHE A 186 1.00 -18.81 -10.45
CA PHE A 186 0.62 -17.43 -10.21
C PHE A 186 1.79 -16.48 -10.49
N ALA A 187 1.47 -15.20 -10.68
CA ALA A 187 2.41 -14.12 -10.83
C ALA A 187 1.90 -12.87 -10.09
N PHE A 188 2.82 -11.97 -9.78
CA PHE A 188 2.47 -10.62 -9.35
C PHE A 188 2.73 -9.66 -10.50
N VAL A 189 1.79 -8.75 -10.74
CA VAL A 189 1.90 -7.74 -11.78
C VAL A 189 1.94 -6.37 -11.12
N GLU A 190 2.99 -5.62 -11.38
CA GLU A 190 3.16 -4.25 -10.90
C GLU A 190 2.66 -3.27 -11.94
N TYR A 191 1.88 -2.30 -11.50
CA TYR A 191 1.38 -1.22 -12.32
C TYR A 191 2.01 0.12 -11.91
N GLU A 192 2.04 1.05 -12.86
CA GLU A 192 2.58 2.39 -12.69
C GLU A 192 1.80 3.24 -11.68
N SER A 193 0.52 2.97 -11.50
CA SER A 193 -0.35 3.70 -10.60
C SER A 193 -1.42 2.81 -10.00
N HIS A 194 -1.96 3.24 -8.85
CA HIS A 194 -3.08 2.55 -8.22
C HIS A 194 -4.29 2.51 -9.15
N ARG A 195 -4.53 3.59 -9.92
CA ARG A 195 -5.62 3.66 -10.90
C ARG A 195 -5.45 2.60 -11.97
N ALA A 196 -4.26 2.47 -12.56
CA ALA A 196 -3.97 1.44 -13.56
C ALA A 196 -4.21 0.04 -12.98
N ALA A 197 -3.73 -0.24 -11.76
CA ALA A 197 -3.97 -1.51 -11.08
C ALA A 197 -5.46 -1.78 -10.82
N ALA A 198 -6.23 -0.78 -10.37
CA ALA A 198 -7.66 -0.93 -10.10
C ALA A 198 -8.46 -1.22 -11.39
N MET A 199 -8.13 -0.51 -12.47
CA MET A 199 -8.72 -0.72 -13.79
C MET A 199 -8.38 -2.10 -14.34
N ALA A 200 -7.11 -2.52 -14.20
CA ALA A 200 -6.65 -3.84 -14.59
C ALA A 200 -7.37 -4.95 -13.82
N ARG A 201 -7.49 -4.84 -12.49
CA ARG A 201 -8.23 -5.80 -11.65
C ARG A 201 -9.68 -5.94 -12.11
N ARG A 202 -10.35 -4.83 -12.39
CA ARG A 202 -11.73 -4.83 -12.87
C ARG A 202 -11.86 -5.51 -14.23
N LYS A 203 -10.90 -5.29 -15.12
CA LYS A 203 -10.89 -5.87 -16.48
C LYS A 203 -10.57 -7.37 -16.46
N LEU A 204 -9.64 -7.79 -15.59
CA LEU A 204 -9.19 -9.16 -15.44
C LEU A 204 -10.05 -10.01 -14.46
N MET A 205 -11.21 -9.51 -14.03
CA MET A 205 -12.08 -10.27 -13.13
C MET A 205 -12.47 -11.64 -13.73
N PRO A 206 -12.57 -12.69 -12.89
CA PRO A 206 -12.93 -14.03 -13.33
C PRO A 206 -14.21 -14.03 -14.19
N GLY A 207 -14.16 -14.75 -15.31
CA GLY A 207 -15.31 -14.90 -16.22
C GLY A 207 -15.41 -13.86 -17.34
N ARG A 208 -14.65 -12.76 -17.30
CA ARG A 208 -14.56 -11.82 -18.44
C ARG A 208 -13.44 -12.17 -19.41
N ILE A 209 -12.31 -12.65 -18.89
CA ILE A 209 -11.07 -12.85 -19.65
C ILE A 209 -10.44 -14.17 -19.25
N GLN A 210 -9.87 -14.85 -20.24
CA GLN A 210 -9.04 -16.04 -20.07
C GLN A 210 -7.65 -15.73 -20.61
N LEU A 211 -6.60 -16.07 -19.85
CA LEU A 211 -5.23 -16.04 -20.35
C LEU A 211 -4.87 -17.46 -20.78
N TRP A 212 -4.44 -17.63 -22.04
CA TRP A 212 -4.15 -18.95 -22.63
C TRP A 212 -5.30 -19.96 -22.48
N GLY A 213 -6.56 -19.50 -22.56
CA GLY A 213 -7.75 -20.35 -22.37
C GLY A 213 -7.97 -20.84 -20.93
N HIS A 214 -7.19 -20.35 -19.96
CA HIS A 214 -7.34 -20.66 -18.54
C HIS A 214 -8.08 -19.53 -17.83
N GLN A 215 -8.98 -19.91 -16.91
CA GLN A 215 -9.58 -18.95 -15.99
C GLN A 215 -8.53 -18.45 -15.02
N ILE A 216 -8.45 -17.13 -14.89
CA ILE A 216 -7.54 -16.46 -13.97
C ILE A 216 -8.29 -15.98 -12.72
N ALA A 217 -7.58 -15.99 -11.59
CA ALA A 217 -8.02 -15.36 -10.36
C ALA A 217 -7.20 -14.10 -10.15
N VAL A 218 -7.85 -12.94 -9.95
CA VAL A 218 -7.15 -11.67 -9.72
C VAL A 218 -7.57 -11.08 -8.39
N ASP A 219 -6.57 -10.76 -7.57
CA ASP A 219 -6.79 -10.04 -6.32
C ASP A 219 -5.70 -8.99 -6.10
N TRP A 220 -5.94 -8.08 -5.15
CA TRP A 220 -4.90 -7.19 -4.68
C TRP A 220 -3.76 -8.00 -4.07
N ALA A 221 -2.52 -7.71 -4.48
CA ALA A 221 -1.38 -8.30 -3.81
C ALA A 221 -1.26 -7.71 -2.41
N GLU A 222 -0.79 -8.53 -1.47
CA GLU A 222 -0.42 -8.02 -0.15
C GLU A 222 0.69 -6.97 -0.32
N PRO A 223 0.49 -5.73 0.19
CA PRO A 223 1.47 -4.67 0.04
C PRO A 223 2.79 -5.07 0.67
N GLU A 224 3.89 -4.81 -0.02
CA GLU A 224 5.19 -4.94 0.61
C GLU A 224 5.34 -3.86 1.68
N ILE A 225 5.66 -4.29 2.89
CA ILE A 225 6.03 -3.38 3.97
C ILE A 225 7.33 -2.69 3.54
N ASP A 226 7.27 -1.37 3.42
CA ASP A 226 8.45 -0.52 3.33
C ASP A 226 8.99 -0.38 4.75
N VAL A 227 10.22 -0.83 4.96
CA VAL A 227 10.89 -0.76 6.26
C VAL A 227 11.83 0.44 6.22
N ASP A 228 11.89 1.19 7.33
CA ASP A 228 12.79 2.31 7.43
C ASP A 228 14.26 1.91 7.23
N GLU A 229 15.00 2.78 6.56
CA GLU A 229 16.41 2.55 6.21
C GLU A 229 17.25 2.41 7.48
N ASP A 230 17.06 3.29 8.46
CA ASP A 230 17.67 3.20 9.79
C ASP A 230 17.43 1.84 10.46
N VAL A 231 16.24 1.25 10.28
CA VAL A 231 15.92 -0.07 10.82
C VAL A 231 16.63 -1.15 10.01
N MET A 232 16.63 -1.05 8.68
CA MET A 232 17.33 -1.97 7.77
C MET A 232 18.86 -1.97 7.99
N GLU A 233 19.44 -0.84 8.40
CA GLU A 233 20.86 -0.72 8.75
C GLU A 233 21.24 -1.60 9.96
N THR A 234 20.29 -1.86 10.87
CA THR A 234 20.52 -2.73 12.03
C THR A 234 20.37 -4.23 11.73
N VAL A 235 19.90 -4.59 10.53
CA VAL A 235 19.56 -5.98 10.19
C VAL A 235 20.81 -6.81 9.95
N LYS A 236 20.97 -7.87 10.74
CA LYS A 236 22.05 -8.87 10.62
C LYS A 236 21.59 -10.20 10.03
N ILE A 237 20.37 -10.25 9.49
CA ILE A 237 19.74 -11.47 9.02
C ILE A 237 19.61 -11.40 7.50
N LEU A 238 20.11 -12.42 6.82
CA LEU A 238 19.90 -12.59 5.38
C LEU A 238 18.68 -13.46 5.13
N TYR A 239 17.83 -13.01 4.21
CA TYR A 239 16.78 -13.79 3.59
C TYR A 239 17.31 -14.38 2.28
N VAL A 240 17.41 -15.71 2.26
CA VAL A 240 17.92 -16.46 1.12
C VAL A 240 16.75 -17.19 0.50
N ARG A 241 16.43 -16.92 -0.77
CA ARG A 241 15.32 -17.56 -1.47
C ARG A 241 15.78 -18.29 -2.72
N ASN A 242 14.85 -19.03 -3.31
CA ASN A 242 15.07 -19.90 -4.45
C ASN A 242 16.03 -21.06 -4.14
N LEU A 243 15.96 -21.63 -2.94
CA LEU A 243 16.68 -22.86 -2.58
C LEU A 243 15.99 -24.10 -3.13
N MET A 244 16.71 -25.22 -3.23
CA MET A 244 16.09 -26.53 -3.45
C MET A 244 15.44 -27.02 -2.15
N ILE A 245 14.41 -27.85 -2.28
CA ILE A 245 13.75 -28.45 -1.10
C ILE A 245 14.73 -29.34 -0.34
N GLU A 246 15.68 -29.96 -1.04
CA GLU A 246 16.67 -30.90 -0.51
C GLU A 246 17.86 -30.21 0.17
N THR A 247 18.13 -28.93 -0.14
CA THR A 247 19.25 -28.19 0.47
C THR A 247 19.19 -28.21 1.99
N SER A 248 20.25 -28.66 2.64
CA SER A 248 20.30 -28.74 4.10
C SER A 248 20.69 -27.42 4.74
N GLU A 249 20.32 -27.24 6.01
CA GLU A 249 20.76 -26.08 6.81
C GLU A 249 22.28 -26.07 7.02
N ASP A 250 22.92 -27.24 7.05
CA ASP A 250 24.37 -27.38 7.20
C ASP A 250 25.13 -26.85 5.99
N ILE A 251 24.66 -27.16 4.78
CA ILE A 251 25.25 -26.63 3.53
C ILE A 251 25.15 -25.10 3.55
N LEU A 252 23.99 -24.55 3.90
CA LEU A 252 23.82 -23.09 4.02
C LEU A 252 24.77 -22.50 5.07
N ARG A 253 24.90 -23.14 6.23
CA ARG A 253 25.81 -22.67 7.28
C ARG A 253 27.27 -22.66 6.80
N GLN A 254 27.68 -23.68 6.06
CA GLN A 254 29.03 -23.77 5.52
C GLN A 254 29.27 -22.72 4.42
N THR A 255 28.37 -22.60 3.46
CA THR A 255 28.50 -21.66 2.34
C THR A 255 28.51 -20.21 2.81
N PHE A 256 27.60 -19.84 3.73
CA PHE A 256 27.54 -18.47 4.26
C PHE A 256 28.63 -18.18 5.30
N GLY A 257 29.22 -19.21 5.91
CA GLY A 257 30.35 -19.10 6.84
C GLY A 257 31.73 -19.13 6.18
N GLN A 258 31.83 -19.29 4.86
CA GLN A 258 33.11 -19.49 4.16
C GLN A 258 34.02 -18.24 4.20
N PHE A 259 33.44 -17.05 4.30
CA PHE A 259 34.19 -15.79 4.32
C PHE A 259 34.74 -15.45 5.70
N ASN A 260 34.09 -15.93 6.75
CA ASN A 260 34.51 -15.74 8.14
C ASN A 260 34.02 -16.91 9.00
N PRO A 261 34.89 -17.89 9.33
CA PRO A 261 34.50 -19.06 10.10
C PRO A 261 33.90 -18.68 11.47
N GLY A 262 32.62 -19.00 11.66
CA GLY A 262 31.89 -18.69 12.90
C GLY A 262 31.03 -17.43 12.86
N CYS A 263 30.99 -16.69 11.74
CA CYS A 263 30.11 -15.52 11.61
C CYS A 263 28.61 -15.88 11.58
N VAL A 264 28.27 -17.11 11.16
CA VAL A 264 26.90 -17.61 11.12
C VAL A 264 26.50 -18.20 12.47
N GLU A 265 25.63 -17.49 13.18
CA GLU A 265 25.09 -17.90 14.47
C GLU A 265 24.02 -18.98 14.32
N ARG A 266 23.13 -18.82 13.34
CA ARG A 266 21.98 -19.70 13.14
C ARG A 266 21.49 -19.68 11.70
N VAL A 267 21.09 -20.84 11.20
CA VAL A 267 20.31 -20.97 9.96
C VAL A 267 18.93 -21.52 10.32
N LYS A 268 17.90 -21.02 9.64
CA LYS A 268 16.56 -21.59 9.69
C LYS A 268 16.00 -21.69 8.28
N LYS A 269 15.89 -22.90 7.76
CA LYS A 269 15.32 -23.18 6.44
C LYS A 269 13.85 -23.50 6.55
N ILE A 270 13.06 -22.97 5.62
CA ILE A 270 11.64 -23.25 5.47
C ILE A 270 11.40 -23.53 3.99
N ARG A 271 11.25 -24.81 3.64
CA ARG A 271 11.04 -25.30 2.26
C ARG A 271 12.14 -24.83 1.30
N ASP A 272 11.88 -23.77 0.55
CA ASP A 272 12.68 -23.22 -0.55
C ASP A 272 13.32 -21.86 -0.24
N TYR A 273 13.27 -21.43 1.01
CA TYR A 273 13.95 -20.24 1.49
C TYR A 273 14.52 -20.47 2.89
N ALA A 274 15.45 -19.61 3.32
CA ALA A 274 16.09 -19.68 4.61
C ALA A 274 16.39 -18.30 5.19
N PHE A 275 16.52 -18.25 6.50
CA PHE A 275 17.04 -17.10 7.23
C PHE A 275 18.40 -17.45 7.82
N VAL A 276 19.42 -16.66 7.49
CA VAL A 276 20.79 -16.82 7.99
C VAL A 276 21.09 -15.67 8.93
N HIS A 277 21.31 -15.99 10.20
CA HIS A 277 21.64 -15.03 11.26
C HIS A 277 23.15 -14.88 11.36
N PHE A 278 23.64 -13.66 11.20
CA PHE A 278 25.04 -13.32 11.38
C PHE A 278 25.28 -12.59 12.72
N ALA A 279 26.47 -12.78 13.27
CA ALA A 279 26.92 -12.07 14.47
C ALA A 279 27.11 -10.55 14.20
N SER A 280 27.64 -10.21 13.02
CA SER A 280 27.90 -8.84 12.57
C SER A 280 27.10 -8.48 11.31
N ARG A 281 26.86 -7.18 11.13
CA ARG A 281 26.18 -6.62 9.95
C ARG A 281 27.11 -6.72 8.75
N GLU A 282 28.38 -6.46 8.99
CA GLU A 282 29.46 -6.42 8.02
C GLU A 282 29.62 -7.78 7.35
N ASP A 283 29.66 -8.86 8.13
CA ASP A 283 29.74 -10.23 7.61
C ASP A 283 28.51 -10.59 6.76
N ALA A 284 27.32 -10.13 7.17
CA ALA A 284 26.09 -10.38 6.44
C ALA A 284 26.10 -9.69 5.06
N VAL A 285 26.55 -8.43 5.00
CA VAL A 285 26.65 -7.67 3.74
C VAL A 285 27.70 -8.29 2.83
N VAL A 286 28.87 -8.64 3.35
CA VAL A 286 29.92 -9.33 2.57
C VAL A 286 29.40 -10.65 2.00
N ALA A 287 28.73 -11.47 2.82
CA ALA A 287 28.16 -12.73 2.34
C ALA A 287 27.05 -12.49 1.31
N MET A 288 26.21 -11.47 1.48
CA MET A 288 25.17 -11.09 0.52
C MET A 288 25.77 -10.70 -0.82
N ASP A 289 26.73 -9.78 -0.85
CA ASP A 289 27.31 -9.27 -2.10
C ASP A 289 28.06 -10.36 -2.88
N ASN A 290 28.68 -11.31 -2.19
CA ASN A 290 29.42 -12.40 -2.82
C ASN A 290 28.56 -13.61 -3.20
N LEU A 291 27.47 -13.88 -2.48
CA LEU A 291 26.64 -15.08 -2.71
C LEU A 291 25.34 -14.80 -3.46
N ASN A 292 24.90 -13.54 -3.55
CA ASN A 292 23.69 -13.21 -4.29
C ASN A 292 23.84 -13.56 -5.78
N GLY A 293 22.93 -14.38 -6.30
CA GLY A 293 22.96 -14.85 -7.68
C GLY A 293 23.90 -16.03 -7.96
N THR A 294 24.53 -16.60 -6.93
CA THR A 294 25.35 -17.83 -7.07
C THR A 294 24.48 -19.09 -7.11
N GLU A 295 25.04 -20.23 -7.51
CA GLU A 295 24.33 -21.50 -7.55
C GLU A 295 24.65 -22.35 -6.32
N ILE A 296 23.61 -22.78 -5.61
CA ILE A 296 23.68 -23.80 -4.56
C ILE A 296 22.86 -25.00 -5.02
N GLU A 297 23.53 -26.14 -5.19
CA GLU A 297 22.91 -27.41 -5.62
C GLU A 297 22.07 -27.27 -6.91
N GLY A 298 22.59 -26.52 -7.89
CA GLY A 298 21.93 -26.29 -9.17
C GLY A 298 20.76 -25.30 -9.14
N SER A 299 20.55 -24.60 -8.02
CA SER A 299 19.58 -23.52 -7.92
C SER A 299 20.26 -22.18 -7.68
N ARG A 300 19.94 -21.21 -8.54
CA ARG A 300 20.47 -19.84 -8.43
C ARG A 300 19.80 -19.10 -7.29
N ILE A 301 20.53 -18.85 -6.21
CA ILE A 301 19.97 -18.24 -5.01
C ILE A 301 19.85 -16.73 -5.16
N GLU A 302 18.85 -16.15 -4.50
CA GLU A 302 18.74 -14.71 -4.33
C GLU A 302 18.88 -14.40 -2.84
N VAL A 303 19.81 -13.51 -2.51
CA VAL A 303 20.14 -13.14 -1.14
C VAL A 303 19.82 -11.68 -0.94
N THR A 304 18.95 -11.38 0.01
CA THR A 304 18.61 -10.01 0.41
C THR A 304 18.61 -9.88 1.92
N LEU A 305 18.60 -8.65 2.43
CA LEU A 305 18.41 -8.41 3.85
C LEU A 305 16.97 -8.76 4.25
N ALA A 306 16.83 -9.51 5.33
CA ALA A 306 15.53 -9.89 5.83
C ALA A 306 14.80 -8.64 6.33
N LYS A 307 13.61 -8.36 5.77
CA LYS A 307 12.75 -7.30 6.29
C LYS A 307 12.36 -7.66 7.73
N PRO A 308 12.72 -6.85 8.73
CA PRO A 308 12.36 -7.12 10.11
C PRO A 308 10.85 -7.09 10.24
N VAL A 309 10.30 -8.14 10.85
CA VAL A 309 8.88 -8.26 11.08
C VAL A 309 8.63 -7.94 12.55
N ASP A 310 7.81 -6.92 12.83
CA ASP A 310 7.33 -6.69 14.19
C ASP A 310 6.50 -7.92 14.62
N LYS A 311 6.91 -8.56 15.73
CA LYS A 311 6.28 -9.78 16.28
C LYS A 311 4.80 -9.56 16.60
N GLU A 312 4.41 -8.36 17.02
CA GLU A 312 3.00 -8.04 17.28
C GLU A 312 2.20 -7.94 15.98
N GLN A 313 2.81 -7.39 14.94
CA GLN A 313 2.19 -7.24 13.64
C GLN A 313 1.99 -8.61 12.97
N TYR A 314 3.02 -9.48 12.99
CA TYR A 314 2.94 -10.84 12.45
C TYR A 314 1.83 -11.70 13.08
N THR A 315 1.64 -11.57 14.40
CA THR A 315 0.60 -12.30 15.14
C THR A 315 -0.81 -11.82 14.77
N ARG A 316 -0.98 -10.52 14.48
CA ARG A 316 -2.25 -9.96 13.99
C ARG A 316 -2.54 -10.42 12.55
N TYR A 317 -1.52 -10.45 11.68
CA TYR A 317 -1.62 -10.95 10.31
C TYR A 317 -2.07 -12.43 10.24
N GLN A 318 -1.54 -13.30 11.11
CA GLN A 318 -1.99 -14.71 11.17
C GLN A 318 -3.44 -14.87 11.64
N LYS A 319 -3.95 -13.95 12.47
CA LYS A 319 -5.36 -13.98 12.93
C LYS A 319 -6.32 -13.51 11.83
N ALA A 320 -5.93 -12.48 11.07
CA ALA A 320 -6.74 -11.98 9.96
C ALA A 320 -6.80 -12.99 8.79
N SER A 321 -5.69 -13.65 8.46
CA SER A 321 -5.63 -14.69 7.41
C SER A 321 -6.31 -16.01 7.79
N LYS A 322 -6.41 -16.34 9.09
CA LYS A 322 -7.20 -17.50 9.56
C LYS A 322 -8.69 -17.23 9.64
N ALA A 323 -9.11 -15.97 9.81
CA ALA A 323 -10.53 -15.61 9.84
C ALA A 323 -11.22 -15.78 8.47
N THR A 324 -10.45 -15.79 7.38
CA THR A 324 -10.93 -16.07 6.02
C THR A 324 -10.84 -17.56 5.62
N ALA A 325 -10.30 -18.42 6.48
CA ALA A 325 -10.08 -19.84 6.21
C ALA A 325 -10.65 -20.74 7.32
N ALA A 326 -11.98 -20.67 7.53
CA ALA A 326 -12.69 -21.71 8.28
C ALA A 326 -13.10 -22.86 7.33
N PRO A 327 -13.01 -24.14 7.73
CA PRO A 327 -13.30 -25.26 6.85
C PRO A 327 -14.81 -25.53 6.77
N THR A 328 -15.41 -25.35 5.60
CA THR A 328 -16.74 -25.87 5.31
C THR A 328 -16.62 -27.32 4.82
N THR A 329 -17.02 -28.24 5.69
CA THR A 329 -17.40 -29.60 5.31
C THR A 329 -18.59 -29.55 4.34
N THR A 330 -18.54 -30.45 3.36
CA THR A 330 -19.54 -30.78 2.35
C THR A 330 -21.00 -30.58 2.78
N ASP A 331 -21.75 -29.72 2.09
CA ASP A 331 -22.86 -30.18 1.24
C ASP A 331 -23.34 -29.10 0.26
N ASN A 332 -23.89 -29.57 -0.84
CA ASN A 332 -24.23 -28.84 -2.06
C ASN A 332 -25.52 -28.03 -1.87
N THR A 333 -25.49 -26.69 -1.99
CA THR A 333 -26.56 -25.82 -2.53
C THR A 333 -26.15 -24.33 -2.49
N GLN A 334 -26.34 -23.65 -3.63
CA GLN A 334 -26.24 -22.21 -3.92
C GLN A 334 -25.79 -21.28 -2.76
N GLN A 335 -24.51 -20.90 -2.78
CA GLN A 335 -24.00 -19.80 -1.95
C GLN A 335 -23.90 -18.51 -2.76
N SER A 336 -24.75 -17.56 -2.39
CA SER A 336 -24.64 -16.13 -2.69
C SER A 336 -23.31 -15.61 -2.14
N TYR A 337 -22.40 -15.21 -3.03
CA TYR A 337 -21.15 -14.58 -2.64
C TYR A 337 -21.42 -13.14 -2.21
N VAL A 338 -21.17 -12.84 -0.93
CA VAL A 338 -21.08 -11.47 -0.44
C VAL A 338 -19.71 -10.93 -0.83
N TYR A 339 -19.70 -10.09 -1.87
CA TYR A 339 -18.51 -9.45 -2.42
C TYR A 339 -17.95 -8.39 -1.46
N GLN A 340 -16.65 -8.48 -1.14
CA GLN A 340 -15.93 -7.40 -0.47
C GLN A 340 -15.36 -6.45 -1.55
N CYS A 341 -16.09 -5.36 -1.81
CA CYS A 341 -15.75 -4.33 -2.79
C CYS A 341 -14.50 -3.54 -2.39
N ASP A 342 -13.69 -3.17 -3.38
CA ASP A 342 -12.51 -2.33 -3.15
C ASP A 342 -12.89 -0.86 -2.81
N PRO A 343 -12.01 -0.11 -2.12
CA PRO A 343 -12.27 1.28 -1.70
C PRO A 343 -12.54 2.26 -2.85
N TYR A 344 -12.07 1.98 -4.07
CA TYR A 344 -12.28 2.84 -5.24
C TYR A 344 -13.66 2.63 -5.88
N THR A 345 -14.18 1.41 -5.80
CA THR A 345 -15.56 1.09 -6.15
C THR A 345 -16.55 1.72 -5.14
N LEU A 346 -16.16 1.80 -3.87
CA LEU A 346 -16.99 2.38 -2.81
C LEU A 346 -17.10 3.92 -2.87
N THR A 347 -16.06 4.61 -3.35
CA THR A 347 -16.12 6.07 -3.61
C THR A 347 -17.09 6.48 -4.71
N TYR A 348 -17.45 5.55 -5.62
CA TYR A 348 -18.46 5.76 -6.65
C TYR A 348 -19.90 5.60 -6.13
N TYR A 349 -20.09 4.94 -4.98
CA TYR A 349 -21.42 4.60 -4.42
C TYR A 349 -21.71 5.17 -3.01
N GLY A 350 -20.90 6.09 -2.47
CA GLY A 350 -21.27 6.91 -1.29
C GLY A 350 -21.30 6.19 0.07
N TYR A 351 -20.39 5.24 0.33
CA TYR A 351 -20.31 4.50 1.60
C TYR A 351 -19.46 5.20 2.69
N PRO A 352 -19.69 4.92 4.00
CA PRO A 352 -19.15 5.68 5.13
C PRO A 352 -17.62 5.56 5.33
N TYR A 353 -17.05 6.60 5.95
CA TYR A 353 -15.62 6.87 6.22
C TYR A 353 -14.77 5.64 6.61
N ASN A 354 -15.31 4.71 7.39
CA ASN A 354 -14.58 3.53 7.90
C ASN A 354 -14.19 2.51 6.82
N THR A 355 -14.84 2.51 5.65
CA THR A 355 -14.60 1.54 4.57
C THR A 355 -13.59 2.06 3.53
N LEU A 356 -13.30 3.36 3.52
CA LEU A 356 -12.44 4.04 2.53
C LEU A 356 -10.96 4.12 2.94
N ILE A 357 -10.63 3.80 4.19
CA ILE A 357 -9.27 3.90 4.76
C ILE A 357 -8.32 2.80 4.24
N GLY A 358 -8.85 1.82 3.48
CA GLY A 358 -8.04 0.76 2.86
C GLY A 358 -7.13 0.03 3.88
N PRO A 359 -5.92 -0.42 3.50
CA PRO A 359 -4.97 -1.04 4.42
C PRO A 359 -4.54 -0.13 5.59
N ASN A 360 -4.77 1.18 5.52
CA ASN A 360 -4.44 2.14 6.59
C ASN A 360 -5.51 2.19 7.71
N ARG A 361 -6.61 1.43 7.59
CA ARG A 361 -7.71 1.38 8.57
C ARG A 361 -7.24 1.11 10.00
N GLU A 362 -6.28 0.21 10.19
CA GLU A 362 -5.82 -0.17 11.53
C GLU A 362 -5.11 0.98 12.27
N TYR A 363 -4.53 1.91 11.53
CA TYR A 363 -3.81 3.06 12.08
C TYR A 363 -4.78 4.05 12.75
N PHE A 364 -5.97 4.26 12.17
CA PHE A 364 -6.89 5.32 12.60
C PHE A 364 -8.00 4.86 13.55
N ILE A 365 -8.27 3.56 13.65
CA ILE A 365 -9.29 3.01 14.57
C ILE A 365 -8.83 3.05 16.04
N LYS A 366 -7.52 3.07 16.33
CA LYS A 366 -7.01 3.03 17.71
C LYS A 366 -7.14 4.33 18.52
N GLY A 367 -7.95 5.29 18.07
CA GLY A 367 -8.30 6.51 18.83
C GLY A 367 -9.65 6.49 19.54
N TRP A 368 -10.47 5.44 19.38
CA TRP A 368 -11.79 5.36 19.98
C TRP A 368 -11.95 4.06 20.77
N LYS A 369 -11.42 4.06 22.00
CA LYS A 369 -12.01 3.28 23.09
C LYS A 369 -12.73 4.26 24.00
N PRO A 370 -14.06 4.40 23.94
CA PRO A 370 -14.79 4.85 25.11
C PRO A 370 -14.54 3.78 26.19
N LEU A 371 -13.98 4.21 27.32
CA LEU A 371 -14.03 3.47 28.58
C LEU A 371 -15.50 3.35 29.02
N PHE A 372 -16.28 2.50 28.36
CA PHE A 372 -17.66 2.20 28.74
C PHE A 372 -18.02 0.79 28.25
N PHE A 373 -17.35 -0.22 28.81
CA PHE A 373 -17.89 -1.58 28.91
C PHE A 373 -17.14 -2.29 30.05
N SER A 374 -17.43 -1.89 31.27
CA SER A 374 -17.31 -2.74 32.45
C SER A 374 -18.57 -2.49 33.27
N LEU A 375 -19.21 -3.58 33.71
CA LEU A 375 -20.54 -3.68 34.34
C LEU A 375 -21.75 -3.54 33.40
N LEU A 376 -22.14 -4.68 32.81
CA LEU A 376 -23.52 -5.20 32.90
C LEU A 376 -23.50 -6.63 32.32
N SER A 377 -22.86 -7.55 33.04
CA SER A 377 -23.06 -8.99 32.85
C SER A 377 -23.42 -9.62 34.19
N GLN A 378 -24.62 -9.31 34.71
CA GLN A 378 -25.31 -10.15 35.70
C GLN A 378 -26.71 -9.58 36.00
N ILE A 379 -27.65 -9.78 35.08
CA ILE A 379 -29.07 -9.88 35.45
C ILE A 379 -29.65 -11.05 34.65
N ARG A 380 -29.74 -12.22 35.28
CA ARG A 380 -30.65 -13.28 34.84
C ARG A 380 -32.03 -12.92 35.37
N LEU A 381 -32.98 -12.67 34.47
CA LEU A 381 -34.39 -12.72 34.81
C LEU A 381 -34.80 -14.19 34.98
N ASN A 382 -35.35 -14.54 36.14
CA ASN A 382 -36.12 -15.77 36.31
C ASN A 382 -37.62 -15.43 36.21
N SER A 383 -38.44 -16.43 35.87
CA SER A 383 -39.83 -16.36 35.41
C SER A 383 -40.89 -15.80 36.38
N GLY A 384 -40.51 -14.96 37.35
CA GLY A 384 -41.39 -14.56 38.46
C GLY A 384 -41.15 -13.15 39.02
N GLY A 385 -40.56 -12.23 38.26
CA GLY A 385 -40.71 -10.78 38.44
C GLY A 385 -40.61 -10.20 39.86
N ASN A 386 -39.52 -10.48 40.61
CA ASN A 386 -39.17 -9.71 41.80
C ASN A 386 -37.65 -9.51 41.90
N VAL A 387 -37.24 -8.27 42.19
CA VAL A 387 -35.86 -7.82 42.36
C VAL A 387 -35.54 -7.80 43.86
N ILE A 388 -34.51 -8.54 44.29
CA ILE A 388 -33.90 -8.41 45.62
C ILE A 388 -32.49 -7.88 45.41
N LEU A 389 -32.19 -6.76 46.07
CA LEU A 389 -30.93 -6.02 46.03
C LEU A 389 -29.83 -6.75 46.82
N ASP A 390 -28.62 -6.75 46.27
CA ASP A 390 -27.42 -6.35 47.01
C ASP A 390 -26.75 -5.19 46.25
#